data_AF-A0A4U8T459-F1
#
_entry.id   AF-A0A4U8T459-F1
#
_cell.length_a   1.000
_cell.length_b   1.000
_cell.length_c   1.000
_cell.angle_alpha   90.00
_cell.angle_beta   90.00
_cell.angle_gamma   90.00
#
_symmetry.space_group_name_H-M   'P 1'
#
loop_
_entity.id
_entity.type
_entity.pdbx_description
1 polymer ?
#
loop_
_entity_poly.entity_id
_entity_poly.type
_entity_poly.pdbx_seq_one_letter_code
_entity_poly.pdbx_strand_id
1 'polypeptide(L)'
;MQKFLQWYHKSTRNKVILFSIIFTIALGYSFLHRPLGLIMWYRFSFAEENKQIKVAINYVSDEKEFLESYKQYDIADKLHKSQKELFKYIDDFEIDLLASSFVGLSEWYLQSFLSKSETHSEYFNLYIAYQEYHKNTYMPENINMFMEFLDKNQKISFFIDRLALKDEEFERYMFQHRFIQLQFMFGIIYFFTQEQVCALPNKEKISNALMQFYDAYQKLQGENKTYKTAKERQGDALDENLQGLLNLHNIIKDKLNECQ
;
A
#
# COMPACT_ATOMS: atom_id res chain seq x y z
N MET A 1 3.62 47.41 4.18
CA MET A 1 2.54 47.15 5.17
C MET A 1 1.44 48.23 5.17
N GLN A 2 1.78 49.52 5.28
CA GLN A 2 0.79 50.63 5.27
C GLN A 2 -0.15 50.66 4.06
N LYS A 3 0.38 50.47 2.83
CA LYS A 3 -0.45 50.45 1.61
C LYS A 3 -1.47 49.30 1.57
N PHE A 4 -1.12 48.15 2.16
CA PHE A 4 -2.01 46.99 2.25
C PHE A 4 -3.15 47.23 3.25
N LEU A 5 -2.83 47.79 4.41
CA LEU A 5 -3.84 48.17 5.41
C LEU A 5 -4.80 49.24 4.86
N GLN A 6 -4.28 50.24 4.15
CA GLN A 6 -5.10 51.24 3.47
C GLN A 6 -6.04 50.61 2.42
N TRP A 7 -5.55 49.64 1.63
CA TRP A 7 -6.39 48.91 0.69
C TRP A 7 -7.45 48.06 1.40
N TYR A 8 -7.08 47.32 2.44
CA TYR A 8 -7.99 46.45 3.22
C TYR A 8 -9.14 47.24 3.87
N HIS A 9 -8.83 48.41 4.45
CA HIS A 9 -9.84 49.25 5.10
C HIS A 9 -10.69 50.06 4.11
N LYS A 10 -10.31 50.13 2.82
CA LYS A 10 -10.99 50.95 1.81
C LYS A 10 -12.43 50.53 1.51
N SER A 11 -12.77 49.24 1.65
CA SER A 11 -14.12 48.75 1.34
C SER A 11 -14.39 47.37 1.95
N THR A 12 -15.66 47.11 2.31
CA THR A 12 -16.15 45.77 2.66
C THR A 12 -15.82 44.73 1.58
N ARG A 13 -15.83 45.13 0.29
CA ARG A 13 -15.43 44.26 -0.82
C ARG A 13 -13.99 43.77 -0.69
N ASN A 14 -13.05 44.62 -0.27
CA ASN A 14 -11.65 44.23 -0.12
C ASN A 14 -11.44 43.27 1.06
N LYS A 15 -12.24 43.43 2.13
CA LYS A 15 -12.27 42.49 3.26
C LYS A 15 -12.79 41.12 2.83
N VAL A 16 -13.89 41.08 2.05
CA VAL A 16 -14.45 39.84 1.49
C VAL A 16 -13.43 39.17 0.57
N ILE A 17 -12.79 39.90 -0.34
CA ILE A 17 -11.74 39.35 -1.23
C ILE A 17 -10.61 38.73 -0.40
N LEU A 18 -10.09 39.45 0.60
CA LEU A 18 -9.00 38.94 1.42
C LEU A 18 -9.42 37.70 2.21
N PHE A 19 -10.61 37.72 2.82
CA PHE A 19 -11.15 36.57 3.54
C PHE A 19 -11.31 35.36 2.61
N SER A 20 -11.87 35.53 1.41
CA SER A 20 -12.00 34.47 0.42
C SER A 20 -10.63 33.89 0.03
N ILE A 21 -9.60 34.72 -0.16
CA ILE A 21 -8.25 34.24 -0.47
C ILE A 21 -7.69 33.41 0.70
N ILE A 22 -7.75 33.92 1.93
CA ILE A 22 -7.25 33.22 3.12
C ILE A 22 -8.01 31.91 3.31
N PHE A 23 -9.34 31.94 3.18
CA PHE A 23 -10.19 30.76 3.30
C PHE A 23 -9.84 29.71 2.25
N THR A 24 -9.71 30.09 0.98
CA THR A 24 -9.32 29.15 -0.08
C THR A 24 -7.94 28.56 0.13
N ILE A 25 -6.95 29.35 0.57
CA ILE A 25 -5.60 28.85 0.86
C ILE A 25 -5.63 27.90 2.06
N ALA A 26 -6.32 28.27 3.15
CA ALA A 26 -6.43 27.43 4.34
C ALA A 26 -7.17 26.12 4.05
N LEU A 27 -8.22 26.18 3.23
CA LEU A 27 -8.99 25.02 2.78
C LEU A 27 -8.13 24.13 1.88
N GLY A 28 -7.43 24.72 0.90
CA GLY A 28 -6.48 24.03 0.06
C GLY A 28 -5.38 23.33 0.85
N TYR A 29 -4.78 24.01 1.84
CA TYR A 29 -3.80 23.40 2.73
C TYR A 29 -4.39 22.24 3.54
N SER A 30 -5.59 22.42 4.10
CA SER A 30 -6.24 21.39 4.93
C SER A 30 -6.52 20.10 4.17
N PHE A 31 -6.91 20.21 2.90
CA PHE A 31 -7.21 19.05 2.05
C PHE A 31 -5.99 18.49 1.31
N LEU A 32 -5.02 19.34 0.92
CA LEU A 32 -3.89 18.91 0.10
C LEU A 32 -2.64 18.58 0.90
N HIS A 33 -2.48 19.06 2.13
CA HIS A 33 -1.26 18.82 2.91
C HIS A 33 -0.96 17.32 3.06
N ARG A 34 -1.98 16.50 3.36
CA ARG A 34 -1.83 15.06 3.51
C ARG A 34 -1.45 14.35 2.20
N PRO A 35 -2.22 14.47 1.10
CA PRO A 35 -1.85 13.82 -0.16
C PRO A 35 -0.53 14.36 -0.72
N LEU A 36 -0.23 15.65 -0.58
CA LEU A 36 1.07 16.20 -0.98
C LEU A 36 2.20 15.63 -0.13
N GLY A 37 2.00 15.48 1.18
CA GLY A 37 2.98 14.84 2.07
C GLY A 37 3.33 13.42 1.61
N LEU A 38 2.33 12.64 1.20
CA LEU A 38 2.53 11.30 0.65
C LEU A 38 3.29 11.30 -0.67
N ILE A 39 2.92 12.20 -1.60
CA ILE A 39 3.61 12.37 -2.89
C ILE A 39 5.07 12.79 -2.68
N MET A 40 5.33 13.71 -1.75
CA MET A 40 6.68 14.15 -1.43
C MET A 40 7.50 13.03 -0.80
N TRP A 41 6.92 12.23 0.10
CA TRP A 41 7.58 11.03 0.63
C TRP A 41 7.96 10.06 -0.48
N TYR A 42 7.04 9.77 -1.41
CA TYR A 42 7.32 8.89 -2.54
C TYR A 42 8.46 9.42 -3.42
N ARG A 43 8.52 10.73 -3.63
CA ARG A 43 9.54 11.34 -4.49
C ARG A 43 10.92 11.44 -3.83
N PHE A 44 11.00 11.65 -2.52
CA PHE A 44 12.25 12.01 -1.86
C PHE A 44 12.76 10.99 -0.85
N SER A 45 11.90 10.10 -0.34
CA SER A 45 12.26 9.20 0.77
C SER A 45 12.10 7.73 0.40
N PHE A 46 11.11 7.39 -0.43
CA PHE A 46 10.78 6.00 -0.79
C PHE A 46 11.97 5.21 -1.34
N ALA A 47 12.79 5.79 -2.23
CA ALA A 47 13.90 5.06 -2.85
C ALA A 47 14.95 4.59 -1.82
N GLU A 48 15.27 5.42 -0.84
CA GLU A 48 16.23 5.08 0.22
C GLU A 48 15.61 4.09 1.22
N GLU A 49 14.33 4.28 1.58
CA GLU A 49 13.59 3.37 2.46
C GLU A 49 13.49 1.97 1.85
N ASN A 50 13.10 1.88 0.57
CA ASN A 50 13.02 0.64 -0.19
C ASN A 50 14.39 -0.05 -0.32
N LYS A 51 15.46 0.72 -0.52
CA LYS A 51 16.83 0.16 -0.55
C LYS A 51 17.16 -0.55 0.76
N GLN A 52 16.84 0.04 1.90
CA GLN A 52 17.10 -0.56 3.22
C GLN A 52 16.28 -1.83 3.44
N ILE A 53 15.01 -1.81 3.04
CA ILE A 53 14.13 -2.98 3.09
C ILE A 53 14.71 -4.12 2.24
N LYS A 54 15.10 -3.84 1.00
CA LYS A 54 15.69 -4.83 0.09
C LYS A 54 16.98 -5.45 0.64
N VAL A 55 17.82 -4.66 1.31
CA VAL A 55 19.01 -5.19 1.98
C VAL A 55 18.61 -6.19 3.06
N ALA A 56 17.64 -5.86 3.93
CA ALA A 56 17.17 -6.77 4.96
C ALA A 56 16.52 -8.04 4.36
N ILE A 57 15.72 -7.91 3.30
CA ILE A 57 15.10 -9.03 2.59
C ILE A 57 16.16 -10.00 2.05
N ASN A 58 17.24 -9.48 1.45
CA ASN A 58 18.32 -10.31 0.90
C ASN A 58 19.01 -11.17 1.97
N TYR A 59 18.96 -10.75 3.24
CA TYR A 59 19.55 -11.50 4.34
C TYR A 59 18.59 -12.48 5.01
N VAL A 60 17.29 -12.54 4.65
CA VAL A 60 16.29 -13.39 5.32
C VAL A 60 16.64 -14.89 5.33
N SER A 61 17.56 -15.37 4.49
CA SER A 61 18.04 -16.76 4.54
C SER A 61 19.26 -16.98 5.45
N ASP A 62 19.96 -15.92 5.85
CA ASP A 62 21.09 -15.93 6.79
C ASP A 62 20.65 -15.29 8.12
N GLU A 63 20.36 -16.13 9.12
CA GLU A 63 19.84 -15.68 10.41
C GLU A 63 20.71 -14.58 11.04
N LYS A 64 22.03 -14.71 10.98
CA LYS A 64 22.92 -13.78 11.68
C LYS A 64 22.88 -12.41 11.01
N GLU A 65 23.08 -12.37 9.70
CA GLU A 65 23.06 -11.12 8.92
C GLU A 65 21.66 -10.49 8.91
N PHE A 66 20.61 -11.31 8.92
CA PHE A 66 19.23 -10.86 9.04
C PHE A 66 18.98 -10.16 10.37
N LEU A 67 19.29 -10.81 11.50
CA LEU A 67 19.05 -10.25 12.83
C LEU A 67 19.85 -8.97 13.08
N GLU A 68 21.04 -8.86 12.48
CA GLU A 68 21.85 -7.63 12.51
C GLU A 68 21.19 -6.51 11.70
N SER A 69 20.84 -6.76 10.44
CA SER A 69 20.20 -5.77 9.56
C SER A 69 18.82 -5.33 10.08
N TYR A 70 18.04 -6.26 10.65
CA TYR A 70 16.74 -5.99 11.27
C TYR A 70 16.84 -4.94 12.38
N LYS A 71 17.86 -5.06 13.24
CA LYS A 71 18.14 -4.11 14.32
C LYS A 71 18.72 -2.81 13.77
N GLN A 72 19.68 -2.89 12.84
CA GLN A 72 20.34 -1.73 12.26
C GLN A 72 19.35 -0.77 11.59
N TYR A 73 18.36 -1.32 10.89
CA TYR A 73 17.36 -0.52 10.17
C TYR A 73 16.09 -0.23 10.97
N ASP A 74 16.04 -0.63 12.24
CA ASP A 74 14.93 -0.42 13.17
C ASP A 74 13.57 -0.85 12.59
N ILE A 75 13.54 -2.07 12.03
CA ILE A 75 12.39 -2.58 11.28
C ILE A 75 11.10 -2.58 12.11
N ALA A 76 11.18 -2.87 13.41
CA ALA A 76 10.02 -2.89 14.30
C ALA A 76 9.40 -1.50 14.50
N ASP A 77 10.19 -0.47 14.79
CA ASP A 77 9.68 0.90 14.92
C ASP A 77 9.12 1.41 13.59
N LYS A 78 9.83 1.14 12.49
CA LYS A 78 9.38 1.51 11.15
C LYS A 78 8.08 0.83 10.75
N LEU A 79 7.86 -0.44 11.12
CA LEU A 79 6.59 -1.13 10.92
C LEU A 79 5.45 -0.37 11.61
N HIS A 80 5.59 -0.08 12.91
CA HIS A 80 4.55 0.61 13.68
C HIS A 80 4.26 2.01 13.16
N LYS A 81 5.31 2.77 12.81
CA LYS A 81 5.17 4.08 12.19
C LYS A 81 4.48 3.99 10.82
N SER A 82 4.92 3.06 9.98
CA SER A 82 4.35 2.82 8.65
C SER A 82 2.88 2.42 8.73
N GLN A 83 2.51 1.53 9.66
CA GLN A 83 1.12 1.13 9.92
C GLN A 83 0.25 2.33 10.28
N LYS A 84 0.68 3.13 11.26
CA LYS A 84 -0.04 4.32 11.71
C LYS A 84 -0.24 5.34 10.58
N GLU A 85 0.81 5.60 9.80
CA GLU A 85 0.74 6.52 8.67
C GLU A 85 -0.16 6.00 7.56
N LEU A 86 0.02 4.74 7.13
CA LEU A 86 -0.78 4.11 6.08
C LEU A 86 -2.26 4.07 6.48
N PHE A 87 -2.59 3.70 7.71
CA PHE A 87 -3.98 3.62 8.15
C PHE A 87 -4.67 4.97 8.15
N LYS A 88 -3.94 6.04 8.49
CA LYS A 88 -4.44 7.40 8.33
C LYS A 88 -4.75 7.72 6.87
N TYR A 89 -3.87 7.35 5.94
CA TYR A 89 -4.14 7.54 4.51
C TYR A 89 -5.32 6.67 4.02
N ILE A 90 -5.51 5.46 4.55
CA ILE A 90 -6.66 4.61 4.20
C ILE A 90 -7.97 5.23 4.69
N ASP A 91 -8.00 5.70 5.93
CA ASP A 91 -9.20 6.27 6.54
C ASP A 91 -9.67 7.50 5.75
N ASP A 92 -8.71 8.31 5.28
CA ASP A 92 -8.92 9.54 4.52
C ASP A 92 -8.86 9.38 2.98
N PHE A 93 -8.68 8.16 2.47
CA PHE A 93 -8.33 7.89 1.07
C PHE A 93 -9.25 8.58 0.06
N GLU A 94 -10.57 8.52 0.28
CA GLU A 94 -11.56 9.10 -0.63
C GLU A 94 -11.43 10.62 -0.75
N ILE A 95 -11.25 11.30 0.38
CA ILE A 95 -11.10 12.76 0.43
C ILE A 95 -9.77 13.17 -0.18
N ASP A 96 -8.70 12.48 0.17
CA ASP A 96 -7.37 12.75 -0.35
C ASP A 96 -7.30 12.51 -1.88
N LEU A 97 -7.93 11.45 -2.38
CA LEU A 97 -8.03 11.17 -3.82
C LEU A 97 -8.86 12.25 -4.53
N LEU A 98 -9.99 12.67 -3.96
CA LEU A 98 -10.82 13.74 -4.51
C LEU A 98 -10.05 15.06 -4.59
N ALA A 99 -9.39 15.45 -3.49
CA ALA A 99 -8.59 16.67 -3.40
C ALA A 99 -7.45 16.63 -4.42
N SER A 100 -6.74 15.51 -4.52
CA SER A 100 -5.65 15.33 -5.49
C SER A 100 -6.16 15.36 -6.92
N SER A 101 -7.33 14.76 -7.20
CA SER A 101 -7.96 14.80 -8.53
C SER A 101 -8.33 16.22 -8.95
N PHE A 102 -8.84 17.03 -8.02
CA PHE A 102 -9.20 18.44 -8.28
C PHE A 102 -8.01 19.27 -8.78
N VAL A 103 -6.79 18.94 -8.33
CA VAL A 103 -5.55 19.62 -8.74
C VAL A 103 -4.74 18.84 -9.78
N GLY A 104 -5.28 17.76 -10.36
CA GLY A 104 -4.63 16.96 -11.40
C GLY A 104 -3.47 16.08 -10.90
N LEU A 105 -3.46 15.70 -9.62
CA LEU A 105 -2.41 14.89 -8.97
C LEU A 105 -2.89 13.48 -8.58
N SER A 106 -4.03 13.02 -9.08
CA SER A 106 -4.64 11.73 -8.69
C SER A 106 -3.73 10.53 -8.94
N GLU A 107 -3.07 10.47 -10.10
CA GLU A 107 -2.14 9.38 -10.43
C GLU A 107 -0.92 9.34 -9.51
N TRP A 108 -0.35 10.52 -9.19
CA TRP A 108 0.79 10.61 -8.28
C TRP A 108 0.38 10.22 -6.86
N TYR A 109 -0.81 10.64 -6.43
CA TYR A 109 -1.36 10.23 -5.14
C TYR A 109 -1.54 8.71 -5.08
N LEU A 110 -2.20 8.10 -6.07
CA LEU A 110 -2.44 6.65 -6.12
C LEU A 110 -1.14 5.85 -6.14
N GLN A 111 -0.18 6.24 -6.98
CA GLN A 111 1.12 5.56 -7.01
C GLN A 111 1.84 5.66 -5.66
N SER A 112 1.83 6.85 -5.06
CA SER A 112 2.47 7.07 -3.75
C SER A 112 1.79 6.28 -2.63
N PHE A 113 0.46 6.20 -2.67
CA PHE A 113 -0.33 5.40 -1.75
C PHE A 113 -0.02 3.91 -1.86
N LEU A 114 0.01 3.37 -3.09
CA LEU A 114 0.32 1.96 -3.31
C LEU A 114 1.76 1.64 -2.88
N SER A 115 2.73 2.49 -3.18
CA SER A 115 4.11 2.30 -2.72
C SER A 115 4.24 2.39 -1.19
N LYS A 116 3.40 3.19 -0.52
CA LYS A 116 3.34 3.21 0.96
C LYS A 116 2.72 1.93 1.52
N SER A 117 1.71 1.38 0.85
CA SER A 117 1.09 0.10 1.21
C SER A 117 2.05 -1.07 1.01
N GLU A 118 2.78 -1.09 -0.11
CA GLU A 118 3.85 -2.05 -0.40
C GLU A 118 4.94 -1.99 0.67
N THR A 119 5.45 -0.79 0.98
CA THR A 119 6.46 -0.57 2.03
C THR A 119 6.01 -1.12 3.39
N HIS A 120 4.74 -0.88 3.77
CA HIS A 120 4.18 -1.45 5.00
C HIS A 120 4.13 -2.98 4.94
N SER A 121 3.69 -3.55 3.81
CA SER A 121 3.64 -4.99 3.61
C SER A 121 5.03 -5.63 3.73
N GLU A 122 6.06 -5.01 3.15
CA GLU A 122 7.43 -5.51 3.26
C GLU A 122 7.95 -5.43 4.70
N TYR A 123 7.70 -4.32 5.42
CA TYR A 123 8.05 -4.24 6.84
C TYR A 123 7.36 -5.31 7.67
N PHE A 124 6.09 -5.58 7.39
CA PHE A 124 5.34 -6.63 8.05
C PHE A 124 5.96 -8.00 7.76
N ASN A 125 6.30 -8.30 6.51
CA ASN A 125 6.93 -9.56 6.14
C ASN A 125 8.29 -9.75 6.80
N LEU A 126 9.12 -8.70 6.88
CA LEU A 126 10.38 -8.73 7.62
C LEU A 126 10.15 -8.96 9.12
N TYR A 127 9.14 -8.32 9.70
CA TYR A 127 8.74 -8.54 11.08
C TYR A 127 8.31 -9.99 11.32
N ILE A 128 7.49 -10.58 10.45
CA ILE A 128 7.08 -11.98 10.57
C ILE A 128 8.28 -12.92 10.41
N ALA A 129 9.20 -12.67 9.47
CA ALA A 129 10.44 -13.44 9.35
C ALA A 129 11.28 -13.39 10.63
N TYR A 130 11.37 -12.22 11.27
CA TYR A 130 11.99 -12.09 12.59
C TYR A 130 11.27 -12.91 13.66
N GLN A 131 9.93 -12.89 13.68
CA GLN A 131 9.17 -13.73 14.60
C GLN A 131 9.38 -15.22 14.34
N GLU A 132 9.64 -15.64 13.10
CA GLU A 132 9.89 -17.05 12.76
C GLU A 132 11.20 -17.57 13.36
N TYR A 133 12.28 -16.80 13.29
CA TYR A 133 13.53 -17.14 13.97
C TYR A 133 13.36 -17.32 15.49
N HIS A 134 12.36 -16.65 16.07
CA HIS A 134 12.00 -16.76 17.48
C HIS A 134 10.81 -17.69 17.76
N LYS A 135 10.27 -18.38 16.74
CA LYS A 135 9.10 -19.27 16.82
C LYS A 135 7.84 -18.62 17.40
N ASN A 136 7.65 -17.34 17.10
CA ASN A 136 6.57 -16.48 17.60
C ASN A 136 5.64 -15.98 16.48
N THR A 137 5.62 -16.64 15.32
CA THR A 137 4.83 -16.20 14.16
C THR A 137 3.32 -16.20 14.44
N TYR A 138 2.81 -17.18 15.19
CA TYR A 138 1.40 -17.32 15.54
C TYR A 138 1.01 -16.64 16.87
N MET A 139 1.47 -15.41 17.10
CA MET A 139 1.07 -14.60 18.24
C MET A 139 -0.23 -13.83 17.94
N PRO A 140 -1.14 -13.65 18.92
CA PRO A 140 -2.39 -12.90 18.72
C PRO A 140 -2.19 -11.51 18.12
N GLU A 141 -1.11 -10.81 18.50
CA GLU A 141 -0.76 -9.50 17.97
C GLU A 141 -0.49 -9.55 16.46
N ASN A 142 0.21 -10.58 15.97
CA ASN A 142 0.51 -10.76 14.55
C ASN A 142 -0.76 -11.05 13.75
N ILE A 143 -1.64 -11.89 14.31
CA ILE A 143 -2.95 -12.19 13.69
C ILE A 143 -3.80 -10.94 13.63
N ASN A 144 -3.82 -10.13 14.69
CA ASN A 144 -4.58 -8.89 14.72
C ASN A 144 -4.07 -7.88 13.69
N MET A 145 -2.74 -7.68 13.60
CA MET A 145 -2.15 -6.82 12.56
C MET A 145 -2.49 -7.31 11.15
N PHE A 146 -2.39 -8.63 10.93
CA PHE A 146 -2.73 -9.26 9.67
C PHE A 146 -4.20 -9.00 9.26
N MET A 147 -5.13 -9.27 10.17
CA MET A 147 -6.55 -9.09 9.91
C MET A 147 -6.95 -7.61 9.78
N GLU A 148 -6.37 -6.74 10.60
CA GLU A 148 -6.65 -5.29 10.53
C GLU A 148 -6.25 -4.70 9.18
N PHE A 149 -5.09 -5.11 8.64
CA PHE A 149 -4.67 -4.69 7.31
C PHE A 149 -5.65 -5.17 6.23
N LEU A 150 -6.06 -6.44 6.26
CA LEU A 150 -7.03 -6.97 5.30
C LEU A 150 -8.36 -6.20 5.37
N ASP A 151 -8.85 -5.92 6.58
CA ASP A 151 -10.09 -5.18 6.83
C ASP A 151 -10.04 -3.77 6.25
N LYS A 152 -8.97 -3.03 6.56
CA LYS A 152 -8.78 -1.66 6.07
C LYS A 152 -8.62 -1.63 4.54
N ASN A 153 -7.94 -2.61 3.95
CA ASN A 153 -7.70 -2.65 2.51
C ASN A 153 -8.94 -3.04 1.69
N GLN A 154 -9.97 -3.64 2.27
CA GLN A 154 -11.23 -3.92 1.55
C GLN A 154 -11.88 -2.63 1.00
N LYS A 155 -11.87 -1.56 1.79
CA LYS A 155 -12.39 -0.25 1.36
C LYS A 155 -11.61 0.26 0.14
N ILE A 156 -10.29 0.13 0.16
CA ILE A 156 -9.40 0.60 -0.90
C ILE A 156 -9.62 -0.19 -2.19
N SER A 157 -9.67 -1.52 -2.09
CA SER A 157 -10.00 -2.42 -3.21
C SER A 157 -11.23 -1.95 -3.97
N PHE A 158 -12.31 -1.66 -3.24
CA PHE A 158 -13.56 -1.19 -3.84
C PHE A 158 -13.42 0.13 -4.61
N PHE A 159 -12.66 1.10 -4.09
CA PHE A 159 -12.45 2.37 -4.79
C PHE A 159 -11.60 2.19 -6.04
N ILE A 160 -10.49 1.44 -5.94
CA ILE A 160 -9.59 1.22 -7.07
C ILE A 160 -10.28 0.41 -8.17
N ASP A 161 -11.05 -0.62 -7.83
CA ASP A 161 -11.84 -1.39 -8.81
C ASP A 161 -12.83 -0.51 -9.55
N ARG A 162 -13.52 0.41 -8.84
CA ARG A 162 -14.45 1.37 -9.46
C ARG A 162 -13.76 2.34 -10.41
N LEU A 163 -12.52 2.73 -10.12
CA LEU A 163 -11.73 3.58 -11.01
C LEU A 163 -11.35 2.81 -12.27
N ALA A 164 -10.82 1.59 -12.10
CA ALA A 164 -10.44 0.72 -13.22
C ALA A 164 -11.61 0.40 -14.15
N LEU A 165 -12.83 0.23 -13.61
CA LEU A 165 -14.05 0.04 -14.41
C LEU A 165 -14.44 1.27 -15.25
N LYS A 166 -14.04 2.47 -14.83
CA LYS A 166 -14.38 3.73 -15.51
C LYS A 166 -13.30 4.16 -16.49
N ASP A 167 -12.05 3.80 -16.21
CA ASP A 167 -10.89 4.21 -16.97
C ASP A 167 -9.82 3.10 -16.93
N GLU A 168 -9.57 2.52 -18.11
CA GLU A 168 -8.62 1.42 -18.30
C GLU A 168 -7.19 1.81 -17.85
N GLU A 169 -6.84 3.10 -17.85
CA GLU A 169 -5.52 3.54 -17.39
C GLU A 169 -5.29 3.31 -15.89
N PHE A 170 -6.38 3.14 -15.12
CA PHE A 170 -6.34 2.82 -13.70
C PHE A 170 -6.30 1.30 -13.41
N GLU A 171 -6.43 0.44 -14.43
CA GLU A 171 -6.29 -1.01 -14.24
C GLU A 171 -4.94 -1.39 -13.63
N ARG A 172 -3.86 -0.69 -14.01
CA ARG A 172 -2.53 -0.89 -13.42
C ARG A 172 -2.51 -0.76 -11.89
N TYR A 173 -3.30 0.15 -11.34
CA TYR A 173 -3.36 0.39 -9.90
C TYR A 173 -4.18 -0.69 -9.20
N MET A 174 -5.23 -1.19 -9.83
CA MET A 174 -5.95 -2.39 -9.37
C MET A 174 -4.98 -3.57 -9.29
N PHE A 175 -4.23 -3.85 -10.35
CA PHE A 175 -3.29 -4.97 -10.36
C PHE A 175 -2.20 -4.83 -9.28
N GLN A 176 -1.58 -3.67 -9.16
CA GLN A 176 -0.60 -3.39 -8.11
C GLN A 176 -1.18 -3.59 -6.70
N HIS A 177 -2.40 -3.10 -6.46
CA HIS A 177 -3.08 -3.28 -5.17
C HIS A 177 -3.30 -4.75 -4.82
N ARG A 178 -3.73 -5.57 -5.78
CA ARG A 178 -3.92 -7.02 -5.57
C ARG A 178 -2.61 -7.74 -5.29
N PHE A 179 -1.55 -7.34 -5.99
CA PHE A 179 -0.20 -7.85 -5.75
C PHE A 179 0.27 -7.56 -4.32
N ILE A 180 0.10 -6.33 -3.83
CA ILE A 180 0.46 -5.95 -2.46
C ILE A 180 -0.32 -6.81 -1.44
N GLN A 181 -1.62 -7.00 -1.66
CA GLN A 181 -2.43 -7.87 -0.80
C GLN A 181 -1.92 -9.32 -0.80
N LEU A 182 -1.54 -9.86 -1.96
CA LEU A 182 -0.98 -11.20 -2.07
C LEU A 182 0.35 -11.32 -1.31
N GLN A 183 1.27 -10.38 -1.49
CA GLN A 183 2.56 -10.37 -0.79
C GLN A 183 2.40 -10.28 0.73
N PHE A 184 1.46 -9.46 1.19
CA PHE A 184 1.15 -9.34 2.62
C PHE A 184 0.63 -10.66 3.20
N MET A 185 -0.28 -11.32 2.47
CA MET A 185 -0.81 -12.64 2.87
C MET A 185 0.27 -13.72 2.87
N PHE A 186 1.16 -13.70 1.86
CA PHE A 186 2.23 -14.67 1.76
C PHE A 186 3.11 -14.67 3.00
N GLY A 187 3.53 -13.49 3.48
CA GLY A 187 4.47 -13.37 4.58
C GLY A 187 4.03 -14.05 5.86
N ILE A 188 2.73 -14.12 6.16
CA ILE A 188 2.23 -14.82 7.35
C ILE A 188 1.84 -16.27 7.06
N ILE A 189 1.10 -16.53 5.99
CA ILE A 189 0.53 -17.85 5.69
C ILE A 189 1.63 -18.86 5.34
N TYR A 190 2.71 -18.39 4.71
CA TYR A 190 3.84 -19.24 4.35
C TYR A 190 4.46 -19.93 5.57
N PHE A 191 4.73 -19.18 6.64
CA PHE A 191 5.37 -19.69 7.86
C PHE A 191 4.41 -20.45 8.79
N PHE A 192 3.10 -20.33 8.58
CA PHE A 192 2.14 -21.03 9.43
C PHE A 192 2.09 -22.52 9.10
N THR A 193 2.02 -23.33 10.15
CA THR A 193 1.65 -24.75 10.07
C THR A 193 0.21 -24.89 9.58
N GLN A 194 -0.16 -26.09 9.10
CA GLN A 194 -1.52 -26.37 8.64
C GLN A 194 -2.55 -26.03 9.73
N GLU A 195 -2.35 -26.49 10.96
CA GLU A 195 -3.25 -26.22 12.10
C GLU A 195 -3.44 -24.71 12.35
N GLN A 196 -2.35 -23.93 12.28
CA GLN A 196 -2.38 -22.48 12.46
C GLN A 196 -3.13 -21.76 11.34
N VAL A 197 -2.92 -22.17 10.07
CA VAL A 197 -3.69 -21.65 8.93
C VAL A 197 -5.18 -21.97 9.11
N CYS A 198 -5.51 -23.19 9.56
CA CYS A 198 -6.90 -23.60 9.74
C CYS A 198 -7.61 -22.87 10.89
N ALA A 199 -6.84 -22.42 11.88
CA ALA A 199 -7.29 -21.64 13.02
C ALA A 199 -7.34 -20.12 12.76
N LEU A 200 -6.91 -19.64 11.57
CA LEU A 200 -7.04 -18.23 11.21
C LEU A 200 -8.52 -17.78 11.27
N PRO A 201 -8.80 -16.61 11.84
CA PRO A 201 -10.14 -16.05 11.83
C PRO A 201 -10.54 -15.62 10.41
N ASN A 202 -11.83 -15.68 10.12
CA ASN A 202 -12.42 -15.13 8.89
C ASN A 202 -11.73 -15.61 7.59
N LYS A 203 -11.57 -16.93 7.45
CA LYS A 203 -10.96 -17.59 6.27
C LYS A 203 -11.60 -17.16 4.95
N GLU A 204 -12.92 -16.92 4.92
CA GLU A 204 -13.63 -16.41 3.75
C GLU A 204 -13.02 -15.10 3.24
N LYS A 205 -12.67 -14.17 4.14
CA LYS A 205 -12.03 -12.89 3.76
C LYS A 205 -10.67 -13.11 3.09
N ILE A 206 -9.86 -14.01 3.65
CA ILE A 206 -8.53 -14.35 3.11
C ILE A 206 -8.69 -14.99 1.73
N SER A 207 -9.60 -15.97 1.60
CA SER A 207 -9.92 -16.61 0.33
C SER A 207 -10.45 -15.62 -0.71
N ASN A 208 -11.30 -14.67 -0.32
CA ASN A 208 -11.82 -13.64 -1.21
C ASN A 208 -10.71 -12.71 -1.71
N ALA A 209 -9.79 -12.29 -0.84
CA ALA A 209 -8.64 -11.49 -1.26
C ALA A 209 -7.73 -12.27 -2.24
N LEU A 210 -7.53 -13.56 -1.98
CA LEU A 210 -6.75 -14.45 -2.85
C LEU A 210 -7.41 -14.63 -4.23
N MET A 211 -8.72 -14.85 -4.27
CA MET A 211 -9.49 -14.96 -5.52
C MET A 211 -9.46 -13.65 -6.31
N GLN A 212 -9.58 -12.50 -5.64
CA GLN A 212 -9.48 -11.19 -6.31
C GLN A 212 -8.12 -10.98 -6.99
N PHE A 213 -7.02 -11.50 -6.42
CA PHE A 213 -5.74 -11.53 -7.12
C PHE A 213 -5.80 -12.42 -8.36
N TYR A 214 -6.33 -13.63 -8.25
CA TYR A 214 -6.38 -14.56 -9.39
C TYR A 214 -7.22 -14.02 -10.55
N ASP A 215 -8.40 -13.46 -10.27
CA ASP A 215 -9.25 -12.81 -11.27
C ASP A 215 -8.53 -11.68 -11.98
N ALA A 216 -7.76 -10.89 -11.22
CA ALA A 216 -6.95 -9.82 -11.76
C ALA A 216 -5.80 -10.39 -12.63
N TYR A 217 -5.07 -11.39 -12.13
CA TYR A 217 -4.01 -12.06 -12.88
C TYR A 217 -4.52 -12.61 -14.23
N GLN A 218 -5.71 -13.23 -14.26
CA GLN A 218 -6.33 -13.71 -15.50
C GLN A 218 -6.64 -12.56 -16.47
N LYS A 219 -7.12 -11.41 -15.97
CA LYS A 219 -7.38 -10.22 -16.80
C LYS A 219 -6.12 -9.57 -17.39
N LEU A 220 -4.97 -9.73 -16.73
CA LEU A 220 -3.69 -9.23 -17.25
C LEU A 220 -3.19 -10.04 -18.45
N GLN A 221 -3.59 -11.30 -18.59
CA GLN A 221 -3.10 -12.14 -19.67
C GLN A 221 -3.71 -11.73 -21.04
N GLY A 222 -2.99 -12.02 -22.12
CA GLY A 222 -3.47 -11.82 -23.49
C GLY A 222 -3.28 -10.39 -24.02
N GLU A 223 -4.34 -9.81 -24.59
CA GLU A 223 -4.26 -8.52 -25.31
C GLU A 223 -4.32 -7.27 -24.42
N ASN A 224 -4.36 -7.42 -23.08
CA ASN A 224 -4.51 -6.33 -22.12
C ASN A 224 -3.43 -5.23 -22.31
N LYS A 225 -3.87 -3.96 -22.35
CA LYS A 225 -2.99 -2.80 -22.57
C LYS A 225 -1.96 -2.64 -21.45
N THR A 226 -2.37 -2.82 -20.19
CA THR A 226 -1.48 -2.74 -19.03
C THR A 226 -0.36 -3.76 -19.12
N TYR A 227 -0.67 -5.00 -19.50
CA TYR A 227 0.33 -6.04 -19.71
C TYR A 227 1.30 -5.69 -20.84
N LYS A 228 0.78 -5.27 -22.01
CA LYS A 228 1.63 -4.87 -23.15
C LYS A 228 2.59 -3.74 -22.78
N THR A 229 2.09 -2.69 -22.14
CA THR A 229 2.93 -1.56 -21.68
C THR A 229 3.95 -2.00 -20.63
N ALA A 230 3.60 -2.90 -19.72
CA ALA A 230 4.56 -3.43 -18.75
C ALA A 230 5.63 -4.29 -19.43
N LYS A 231 5.24 -5.13 -20.40
CA LYS A 231 6.11 -6.04 -21.15
C LYS A 231 7.13 -5.25 -21.98
N GLU A 232 6.70 -4.14 -22.60
CA GLU A 232 7.60 -3.21 -23.32
C GLU A 232 8.68 -2.60 -22.41
N ARG A 233 8.36 -2.36 -21.13
CA ARG A 233 9.28 -1.74 -20.17
C ARG A 233 10.21 -2.73 -19.49
N GLN A 234 9.70 -3.92 -19.17
CA GLN A 234 10.38 -4.90 -18.31
C GLN A 234 10.87 -6.14 -19.07
N GLY A 235 10.48 -6.33 -20.33
CA GLY A 235 10.88 -7.48 -21.13
C GLY A 235 10.45 -8.81 -20.51
N ASP A 236 11.33 -9.81 -20.56
CA ASP A 236 11.04 -11.17 -20.07
C ASP A 236 10.97 -11.28 -18.54
N ALA A 237 11.56 -10.33 -17.82
CA ALA A 237 11.46 -10.26 -16.37
C ALA A 237 10.01 -10.08 -15.88
N LEU A 238 9.12 -9.48 -16.69
CA LEU A 238 7.71 -9.37 -16.34
C LEU A 238 7.05 -10.74 -16.19
N ASP A 239 7.31 -11.64 -17.14
CA ASP A 239 6.65 -12.96 -17.18
C ASP A 239 7.16 -13.83 -16.03
N GLU A 240 8.46 -13.77 -15.75
CA GLU A 240 9.06 -14.43 -14.59
C GLU A 240 8.46 -13.92 -13.27
N ASN A 241 8.31 -12.60 -13.12
CA ASN A 241 7.69 -12.00 -11.94
C ASN A 241 6.22 -12.42 -11.79
N LEU A 242 5.44 -12.36 -12.88
CA LEU A 242 4.03 -12.77 -12.89
C LEU A 242 3.87 -14.26 -12.55
N GLN A 243 4.75 -15.11 -13.07
CA GLN A 243 4.77 -16.54 -12.73
C GLN A 243 5.14 -16.74 -11.25
N GLY A 244 6.10 -15.98 -10.73
CA GLY A 244 6.44 -15.96 -9.31
C GLY A 244 5.23 -15.63 -8.44
N LEU A 245 4.47 -14.60 -8.78
CA LEU A 245 3.24 -14.24 -8.07
C LEU A 245 2.17 -15.33 -8.13
N LEU A 246 1.98 -15.96 -9.30
CA LEU A 246 1.06 -17.09 -9.42
C LEU A 246 1.48 -18.27 -8.53
N ASN A 247 2.78 -18.54 -8.42
CA ASN A 247 3.30 -19.57 -7.53
C ASN A 247 3.00 -19.23 -6.06
N LEU A 248 3.20 -17.97 -5.64
CA LEU A 248 2.84 -17.52 -4.27
C LEU A 248 1.34 -17.71 -4.00
N HIS A 249 0.49 -17.33 -4.95
CA HIS A 249 -0.95 -17.55 -4.87
C HIS A 249 -1.29 -19.03 -4.66
N ASN A 250 -0.68 -19.92 -5.45
CA ASN A 250 -0.97 -21.35 -5.37
C ASN A 250 -0.53 -21.93 -4.02
N ILE A 251 0.62 -21.54 -3.49
CA ILE A 251 1.09 -21.96 -2.15
C ILE A 251 0.09 -21.57 -1.06
N ILE A 252 -0.39 -20.33 -1.08
CA ILE A 252 -1.39 -19.86 -0.10
C ILE A 252 -2.71 -20.62 -0.27
N LYS A 253 -3.15 -20.80 -1.52
CA LYS A 253 -4.39 -21.50 -1.86
C LYS A 253 -4.35 -22.94 -1.35
N ASP A 254 -3.26 -23.65 -1.57
CA ASP A 254 -3.12 -25.05 -1.19
C ASP A 254 -3.18 -25.21 0.33
N LYS A 255 -2.43 -24.38 1.08
CA LYS A 255 -2.50 -24.34 2.55
C LYS A 255 -3.90 -24.04 3.09
N LEU A 256 -4.67 -23.16 2.43
CA LEU A 256 -6.05 -22.85 2.83
C LEU A 256 -7.03 -23.99 2.51
N ASN A 257 -6.82 -24.71 1.41
CA ASN A 257 -7.68 -25.83 1.00
C ASN A 257 -7.50 -27.06 1.89
N GLU A 258 -6.32 -27.24 2.48
CA GLU A 258 -6.02 -28.30 3.45
C GLU A 258 -6.79 -28.17 4.79
N CYS A 259 -7.59 -27.11 4.94
CA CYS A 259 -8.42 -26.84 6.12
C CYS A 259 -9.90 -27.21 5.96
N GLN A 260 -10.23 -27.96 4.90
CA GLN A 260 -11.57 -28.49 4.60
C GLN A 260 -11.90 -29.74 5.42
#